data_AF-A0A5J5BP94-F1
#
_entry.id   AF-A0A5J5BP94-F1
#
_cell.length_a   1.000
_cell.length_b   1.000
_cell.length_c   1.000
_cell.angle_alpha   90.00
_cell.angle_beta   90.00
_cell.angle_gamma   90.00
#
_symmetry.space_group_name_H-M   'P 1'
#
loop_
_entity.id
_entity.type
_entity.pdbx_description
1 polymer ?
#
loop_
_entity_poly.entity_id
_entity_poly.type
_entity_poly.pdbx_seq_one_letter_code
_entity_poly.pdbx_strand_id
1 'polypeptide(L)'
;MRWRTVKELRPMVHLLLPLCFHWTAEEMTVSVLVDVTTAALCPGDSTCSEAIYISGLQQTVVGVFKMVVLPLLGQLADEYGRKPLLLLTISTSIFPFTLLAISESKGFVYAFYGLRTISYILSQGSVFCISVSYAADVIDEGKRAAAFSWITGFFSASHVLGNVLARFLPEDYIFKVSVALLIVCPVYMYFFLVETVKPTPKMSQHSSFLNKTFKVVQDRYNSMKYAATIVISSPMLKNISIISFFYELGMSGISTVLLYYLKSAFGYSKNQYSEILMMVGIGSIVSQLLVLPLVNPFVGEKVILCTGLLGSIGYAVLYGLAWASWVPYLSASFGVLYILVTPSTYAIISKASSSTDQGKAQGFIAGVQSIASLLSPLVMSPLTSWFLSSSAPFNCKGFSIICASLCMVIALCCACALKSEALSNNELEDNVENIEAPLLS
;
A
#
# COMPACT_ATOMS: atom_id res chain seq x y z
N MET A 1 -0.58 2.52 32.09
CA MET A 1 -0.21 2.55 30.65
C MET A 1 -1.04 3.56 29.84
N ARG A 2 -2.38 3.50 29.89
CA ARG A 2 -3.33 4.33 29.09
C ARG A 2 -3.15 5.86 29.14
N TRP A 3 -2.68 6.44 30.25
CA TRP A 3 -2.47 7.90 30.40
C TRP A 3 -1.14 8.43 29.86
N ARG A 4 -0.10 7.58 29.72
CA ARG A 4 1.18 7.99 29.10
C ARG A 4 1.02 8.13 27.58
N THR A 5 0.24 7.25 26.97
CA THR A 5 0.03 7.18 25.52
C THR A 5 -0.68 8.42 24.94
N VAL A 6 -1.62 9.01 25.68
CA VAL A 6 -2.32 10.23 25.23
C VAL A 6 -1.43 11.48 25.27
N LYS A 7 -0.46 11.54 26.20
CA LYS A 7 0.52 12.64 26.26
C LYS A 7 1.49 12.61 25.07
N GLU A 8 1.82 11.42 24.56
CA GLU A 8 2.73 11.23 23.42
C GLU A 8 2.09 11.67 22.09
N LEU A 9 0.76 11.62 21.98
CA LEU A 9 0.01 12.05 20.82
C LEU A 9 -0.12 13.57 20.70
N ARG A 10 -0.09 14.31 21.82
CA ARG A 10 -0.33 15.77 21.86
C ARG A 10 0.46 16.57 20.78
N PRO A 11 1.78 16.39 20.60
CA PRO A 11 2.53 17.12 19.56
C PRO A 11 2.15 16.74 18.13
N MET A 12 1.56 15.56 17.93
CA MET A 12 1.18 15.03 16.61
C MET A 12 -0.30 15.21 16.28
N VAL A 13 -1.14 15.69 17.20
CA VAL A 13 -2.58 15.85 16.96
C VAL A 13 -2.85 16.72 15.73
N HIS A 14 -2.09 17.80 15.57
CA HIS A 14 -2.25 18.72 14.44
C HIS A 14 -1.78 18.15 13.10
N LEU A 15 -1.05 17.03 13.11
CA LEU A 15 -0.69 16.25 11.92
C LEU A 15 -1.73 15.14 11.67
N LEU A 16 -2.00 14.32 12.69
CA LEU A 16 -2.81 13.10 12.58
C LEU A 16 -4.28 13.39 12.28
N LEU A 17 -4.89 14.33 12.99
CA LEU A 17 -6.32 14.66 12.83
C LEU A 17 -6.67 15.07 11.38
N PRO A 18 -6.00 16.07 10.76
CA PRO A 18 -6.29 16.43 9.39
C PRO A 18 -5.91 15.32 8.39
N LEU A 19 -4.85 14.54 8.64
CA LEU A 19 -4.53 13.37 7.80
C LEU A 19 -5.64 12.32 7.81
N CYS A 20 -6.26 12.07 8.96
CA CYS A 20 -7.41 11.19 9.05
C CYS A 20 -8.56 11.66 8.15
N PHE A 21 -8.88 12.96 8.18
CA PHE A 21 -9.90 13.51 7.27
C PHE A 21 -9.53 13.33 5.80
N HIS A 22 -8.27 13.56 5.43
CA HIS A 22 -7.80 13.35 4.07
C HIS A 22 -7.93 11.88 3.64
N TRP A 23 -7.42 10.93 4.42
CA TRP A 23 -7.48 9.51 4.09
C TRP A 23 -8.92 8.97 4.06
N THR A 24 -9.77 9.39 5.00
CA THR A 24 -11.19 9.04 4.99
C THR A 24 -11.90 9.62 3.75
N ALA A 25 -11.56 10.84 3.35
CA ALA A 25 -12.14 11.49 2.17
C ALA A 25 -11.74 10.82 0.86
N GLU A 26 -10.49 10.36 0.74
CA GLU A 26 -10.08 9.59 -0.44
C GLU A 26 -10.78 8.23 -0.47
N GLU A 27 -10.74 7.48 0.64
CA GLU A 27 -11.27 6.12 0.68
C GLU A 27 -12.78 6.06 0.44
N MET A 28 -13.57 7.02 0.97
CA MET A 28 -15.03 7.00 0.77
C MET A 28 -15.45 7.09 -0.71
N THR A 29 -14.57 7.60 -1.58
CA THR A 29 -14.87 7.76 -3.01
C THR A 29 -14.60 6.49 -3.81
N VAL A 30 -13.80 5.55 -3.28
CA VAL A 30 -13.35 4.35 -4.02
C VAL A 30 -14.53 3.52 -4.52
N SER A 31 -15.53 3.31 -3.66
CA SER A 31 -16.71 2.50 -4.00
C SER A 31 -17.60 3.16 -5.06
N VAL A 32 -17.85 4.48 -4.97
CA VAL A 32 -18.74 5.20 -5.89
C VAL A 32 -18.07 5.47 -7.24
N LEU A 33 -16.74 5.58 -7.26
CA LEU A 33 -15.98 5.86 -8.48
C LEU A 33 -16.20 4.81 -9.56
N VAL A 34 -16.38 3.54 -9.18
CA VAL A 34 -16.65 2.44 -10.12
C VAL A 34 -18.00 2.65 -10.83
N ASP A 35 -19.03 3.03 -10.08
CA ASP A 35 -20.37 3.27 -10.62
C ASP A 35 -20.38 4.49 -11.54
N VAL A 36 -19.80 5.59 -11.09
CA VAL A 36 -19.69 6.86 -11.83
C VAL A 36 -18.90 6.67 -13.12
N THR A 37 -17.75 6.01 -13.04
CA THR A 37 -16.90 5.76 -14.22
C THR A 37 -17.60 4.84 -15.22
N THR A 38 -18.25 3.78 -14.73
CA THR A 38 -18.97 2.84 -15.60
C THR A 38 -20.15 3.52 -16.29
N ALA A 39 -20.94 4.29 -15.53
CA ALA A 39 -22.10 5.01 -16.05
C ALA A 39 -21.71 6.07 -17.10
N ALA A 40 -20.60 6.77 -16.89
CA ALA A 40 -20.14 7.84 -17.78
C ALA A 40 -19.46 7.33 -19.06
N LEU A 41 -18.64 6.28 -18.96
CA LEU A 41 -17.83 5.80 -20.09
C LEU A 41 -18.56 4.77 -20.95
N CYS A 42 -19.40 3.93 -20.32
CA CYS A 42 -20.10 2.81 -20.96
C CYS A 42 -21.59 2.77 -20.56
N PRO A 43 -22.38 3.79 -20.94
CA PRO A 43 -23.78 3.89 -20.53
C PRO A 43 -24.61 2.72 -21.09
N GLY A 44 -25.25 1.95 -20.21
CA GLY A 44 -26.13 0.84 -20.57
C GLY A 44 -25.44 -0.51 -20.80
N ASP A 45 -24.11 -0.56 -20.76
CA ASP A 45 -23.35 -1.80 -20.91
C ASP A 45 -23.00 -2.43 -19.55
N SER A 46 -23.20 -3.74 -19.44
CA SER A 46 -22.80 -4.51 -18.24
C SER A 46 -21.27 -4.66 -18.09
N THR A 47 -20.50 -4.26 -19.10
CA THR A 47 -19.06 -4.46 -19.20
C THR A 47 -18.42 -3.17 -19.67
N CYS A 48 -17.50 -2.60 -18.90
CA CYS A 48 -16.80 -1.37 -19.29
C CYS A 48 -15.29 -1.62 -19.40
N SER A 49 -14.87 -2.12 -20.56
CA SER A 49 -13.47 -2.34 -20.92
C SER A 49 -12.65 -1.06 -20.80
N GLU A 50 -13.24 0.06 -21.22
CA GLU A 50 -12.61 1.37 -21.20
C GLU A 50 -12.26 1.82 -19.77
N ALA A 51 -13.17 1.66 -18.81
CA ALA A 51 -12.94 1.98 -17.40
C ALA A 51 -11.84 1.11 -16.76
N ILE A 52 -11.82 -0.18 -17.09
CA ILE A 52 -10.82 -1.13 -16.60
C ILE A 52 -9.44 -0.74 -17.15
N TYR A 53 -9.35 -0.41 -18.45
CA TYR A 53 -8.09 -0.05 -19.09
C TYR A 53 -7.53 1.29 -18.56
N ILE A 54 -8.37 2.33 -18.42
CA ILE A 54 -7.90 3.64 -17.95
C ILE A 54 -7.45 3.58 -16.48
N SER A 55 -8.13 2.80 -15.63
CA SER A 55 -7.73 2.56 -14.25
C SER A 55 -6.38 1.83 -14.17
N GLY A 56 -6.23 0.76 -14.97
CA GLY A 56 -4.96 0.02 -15.04
C GLY A 56 -3.80 0.89 -15.54
N LEU A 57 -4.03 1.66 -16.61
CA LEU A 57 -3.04 2.59 -17.17
C LEU A 57 -2.62 3.65 -16.14
N GLN A 58 -3.58 4.24 -15.42
CA GLN A 58 -3.29 5.19 -14.35
C GLN A 58 -2.37 4.58 -13.29
N GLN A 59 -2.68 3.38 -12.79
CA GLN A 59 -1.85 2.72 -11.78
C GLN A 59 -0.43 2.45 -12.28
N THR A 60 -0.29 1.97 -13.53
CA THR A 60 1.01 1.76 -14.16
C THR A 60 1.80 3.07 -14.26
N VAL A 61 1.19 4.13 -14.80
CA VAL A 61 1.85 5.45 -14.96
C VAL A 61 2.28 6.00 -13.60
N VAL A 62 1.39 6.03 -12.63
CA VAL A 62 1.70 6.47 -11.26
C VAL A 62 2.83 5.64 -10.67
N GLY A 63 2.82 4.32 -10.86
CA GLY A 63 3.85 3.40 -10.41
C GLY A 63 5.26 3.74 -10.94
N VAL A 64 5.38 4.07 -12.23
CA VAL A 64 6.66 4.46 -12.84
C VAL A 64 7.16 5.79 -12.28
N PHE A 65 6.31 6.81 -12.29
CA PHE A 65 6.75 8.17 -11.93
C PHE A 65 6.99 8.34 -10.43
N LYS A 66 6.21 7.66 -9.56
CA LYS A 66 6.38 7.76 -8.10
C LYS A 66 7.76 7.29 -7.63
N MET A 67 8.42 6.35 -8.34
CA MET A 67 9.76 5.88 -7.98
C MET A 67 10.81 7.01 -8.01
N VAL A 68 10.63 7.99 -8.90
CA VAL A 68 11.52 9.14 -9.04
C VAL A 68 11.03 10.32 -8.21
N VAL A 69 9.72 10.58 -8.23
CA VAL A 69 9.13 11.76 -7.59
C VAL A 69 9.11 11.66 -6.06
N LEU A 70 8.88 10.47 -5.50
CA LEU A 70 8.82 10.29 -4.04
C LEU A 70 10.14 10.66 -3.33
N PRO A 71 11.33 10.18 -3.75
CA PRO A 71 12.60 10.63 -3.17
C PRO A 71 12.86 12.12 -3.35
N LEU A 72 12.52 12.68 -4.52
CA LEU A 72 12.70 14.10 -4.80
C LEU A 72 11.84 14.98 -3.88
N LEU A 73 10.57 14.62 -3.68
CA LEU A 73 9.69 15.33 -2.76
C LEU A 73 10.15 15.20 -1.30
N GLY A 74 10.72 14.07 -0.91
CA GLY A 74 11.35 13.90 0.41
C GLY A 74 12.48 14.92 0.63
N GLN A 75 13.39 15.04 -0.32
CA GLN A 75 14.49 16.01 -0.23
C GLN A 75 14.01 17.46 -0.29
N LEU A 76 13.03 17.75 -1.15
CA LEU A 76 12.42 19.08 -1.20
C LEU A 76 11.74 19.43 0.13
N ALA A 77 11.13 18.45 0.81
CA ALA A 77 10.55 18.67 2.13
C ALA A 77 11.64 18.92 3.19
N ASP A 78 12.80 18.29 3.07
CA ASP A 78 13.95 18.55 3.96
C ASP A 78 14.60 19.92 3.71
N GLU A 79 14.52 20.46 2.49
CA GLU A 79 15.16 21.74 2.11
C GLU A 79 14.24 22.96 2.25
N TYR A 80 13.02 22.86 1.74
CA TYR A 80 12.04 23.94 1.71
C TYR A 80 11.05 23.90 2.88
N GLY A 81 11.05 22.81 3.64
CA GLY A 81 10.24 22.61 4.82
C GLY A 81 9.16 21.56 4.66
N ARG A 82 8.80 20.92 5.78
CA ARG A 82 7.91 19.75 5.78
C ARG A 82 6.45 20.16 5.71
N LYS A 83 6.06 21.27 6.36
CA LYS A 83 4.70 21.80 6.28
C LYS A 83 4.30 22.23 4.87
N PRO A 84 5.06 23.07 4.12
CA PRO A 84 4.64 23.52 2.79
C PRO A 84 4.56 22.38 1.79
N LEU A 85 5.49 21.41 1.84
CA LEU A 85 5.44 20.26 0.95
C LEU A 85 4.29 19.29 1.30
N LEU A 86 3.98 19.11 2.59
CA LEU A 86 2.81 18.33 3.01
C LEU A 86 1.50 19.00 2.56
N LEU A 87 1.39 20.32 2.71
CA LEU A 87 0.24 21.09 2.22
C LEU A 87 0.09 20.99 0.70
N LEU A 88 1.19 21.12 -0.04
CA LEU A 88 1.20 20.98 -1.49
C LEU A 88 0.67 19.62 -1.92
N THR A 89 1.25 18.54 -1.37
CA THR A 89 0.92 17.16 -1.76
C THR A 89 -0.53 16.81 -1.45
N ILE A 90 -1.04 17.13 -0.26
CA ILE A 90 -2.44 16.90 0.12
C ILE A 90 -3.41 17.71 -0.74
N SER A 91 -3.07 18.97 -1.06
CA SER A 91 -3.96 19.85 -1.83
C SER A 91 -4.17 19.38 -3.27
N THR A 92 -3.24 18.59 -3.83
CA THR A 92 -3.39 18.06 -5.20
C THR A 92 -4.64 17.20 -5.39
N SER A 93 -5.09 16.52 -4.33
CA SER A 93 -6.27 15.65 -4.37
C SER A 93 -7.59 16.41 -4.47
N ILE A 94 -7.63 17.70 -4.12
CA ILE A 94 -8.87 18.49 -4.14
C ILE A 94 -9.42 18.63 -5.57
N PHE A 95 -8.54 18.94 -6.53
CA PHE A 95 -8.93 19.22 -7.92
C PHE A 95 -9.64 18.06 -8.62
N PRO A 96 -9.11 16.81 -8.65
CA PRO A 96 -9.79 15.71 -9.32
C PRO A 96 -11.18 15.46 -8.72
N PHE A 97 -11.32 15.40 -7.40
CA PHE A 97 -12.63 15.15 -6.78
C PHE A 97 -13.62 16.30 -6.97
N THR A 98 -13.13 17.54 -7.06
CA THR A 98 -13.98 18.70 -7.38
C THR A 98 -14.60 18.56 -8.78
N LEU A 99 -13.87 18.02 -9.76
CA LEU A 99 -14.44 17.77 -11.10
C LEU A 99 -15.64 16.83 -11.03
N LEU A 100 -15.50 15.69 -10.34
CA LEU A 100 -16.60 14.73 -10.21
C LEU A 100 -17.75 15.26 -9.34
N ALA A 101 -17.47 16.16 -8.40
CA ALA A 101 -18.53 16.85 -7.65
C ALA A 101 -19.35 17.83 -8.51
N ILE A 102 -18.79 18.35 -9.62
CA ILE A 102 -19.46 19.29 -10.54
C ILE A 102 -20.26 18.53 -11.59
N SER A 103 -19.64 17.55 -12.27
CA SER A 103 -20.28 16.80 -13.34
C SER A 103 -19.65 15.42 -13.50
N GLU A 104 -20.50 14.43 -13.73
CA GLU A 104 -20.13 13.04 -13.99
C GLU A 104 -20.18 12.69 -15.49
N SER A 105 -20.06 13.69 -16.36
CA SER A 105 -20.03 13.46 -17.81
C SER A 105 -18.72 12.79 -18.25
N LYS A 106 -18.76 12.10 -19.40
CA LYS A 106 -17.60 11.41 -20.00
C LYS A 106 -16.32 12.27 -20.05
N GLY A 107 -16.46 13.53 -20.46
CA GLY A 107 -15.33 14.48 -20.49
C GLY A 107 -14.73 14.79 -19.11
N PHE A 108 -15.58 14.93 -18.10
CA PHE A 108 -15.15 15.17 -16.71
C PHE A 108 -14.48 13.93 -16.09
N VAL A 109 -14.94 12.72 -16.44
CA VAL A 109 -14.30 11.48 -15.98
C VAL A 109 -12.90 11.32 -16.57
N TYR A 110 -12.67 11.60 -17.85
CA TYR A 110 -11.30 11.60 -18.40
C TYR A 110 -10.43 12.68 -17.75
N ALA A 111 -10.97 13.89 -17.56
CA ALA A 111 -10.25 14.96 -16.86
C ALA A 111 -9.91 14.58 -15.41
N PHE A 112 -10.81 13.88 -14.72
CA PHE A 112 -10.56 13.29 -13.40
C PHE A 112 -9.38 12.32 -13.46
N TYR A 113 -9.36 11.35 -14.37
CA TYR A 113 -8.24 10.40 -14.47
C TYR A 113 -6.91 11.10 -14.77
N GLY A 114 -6.91 12.12 -15.64
CA GLY A 114 -5.73 12.93 -15.93
C GLY A 114 -5.20 13.66 -14.70
N LEU A 115 -6.05 14.45 -14.03
CA LEU A 115 -5.65 15.20 -12.82
C LEU A 115 -5.33 14.28 -11.64
N ARG A 116 -6.06 13.19 -11.47
CA ARG A 116 -5.84 12.21 -10.41
C ARG A 116 -4.52 11.47 -10.61
N THR A 117 -4.11 11.22 -11.86
CA THR A 117 -2.77 10.67 -12.15
C THR A 117 -1.67 11.61 -11.69
N ILE A 118 -1.76 12.90 -12.02
CA ILE A 118 -0.79 13.91 -11.57
C ILE A 118 -0.79 14.03 -10.04
N SER A 119 -1.99 14.07 -9.44
CA SER A 119 -2.16 14.09 -8.00
C SER A 119 -1.48 12.89 -7.35
N TYR A 120 -1.74 11.66 -7.80
CA TYR A 120 -1.12 10.46 -7.24
C TYR A 120 0.40 10.43 -7.42
N ILE A 121 0.94 10.91 -8.54
CA ILE A 121 2.40 11.00 -8.72
C ILE A 121 3.04 11.88 -7.62
N LEU A 122 2.35 12.95 -7.21
CA LEU A 122 2.83 13.88 -6.20
C LEU A 122 2.49 13.45 -4.76
N SER A 123 1.27 12.95 -4.53
CA SER A 123 0.71 12.72 -3.19
C SER A 123 0.90 11.28 -2.71
N GLN A 124 0.72 10.29 -3.58
CA GLN A 124 0.69 8.88 -3.18
C GLN A 124 2.08 8.45 -2.68
N GLY A 125 2.16 8.02 -1.42
CA GLY A 125 3.41 7.71 -0.74
C GLY A 125 4.13 8.93 -0.17
N SER A 126 4.14 10.07 -0.86
CA SER A 126 4.82 11.30 -0.39
C SER A 126 4.18 11.86 0.88
N VAL A 127 2.85 11.89 0.95
CA VAL A 127 2.12 12.33 2.15
C VAL A 127 2.54 11.50 3.36
N PHE A 128 2.57 10.16 3.22
CA PHE A 128 2.99 9.26 4.29
C PHE A 128 4.46 9.47 4.67
N CYS A 129 5.35 9.54 3.68
CA CYS A 129 6.79 9.74 3.89
C CYS A 129 7.09 11.05 4.63
N ILE A 130 6.54 12.17 4.16
CA ILE A 130 6.73 13.49 4.79
C ILE A 130 6.13 13.50 6.20
N SER A 131 5.00 12.83 6.42
CA SER A 131 4.35 12.74 7.74
C SER A 131 5.17 11.94 8.75
N VAL A 132 5.75 10.81 8.34
CA VAL A 132 6.65 10.00 9.17
C VAL A 132 7.91 10.78 9.52
N SER A 133 8.48 11.46 8.53
CA SER A 133 9.62 12.36 8.72
C SER A 133 9.27 13.46 9.73
N TYR A 134 8.18 14.21 9.51
CA TYR A 134 7.72 15.25 10.45
C TYR A 134 7.57 14.69 11.88
N ALA A 135 6.96 13.52 12.02
CA ALA A 135 6.80 12.88 13.32
C ALA A 135 8.15 12.57 13.99
N ALA A 136 9.17 12.18 13.22
CA ALA A 136 10.51 11.95 13.72
C ALA A 136 11.20 13.22 14.26
N ASP A 137 10.83 14.40 13.75
CA ASP A 137 11.36 15.69 14.21
C ASP A 137 10.76 16.15 15.54
N VAL A 138 9.47 15.86 15.77
CA VAL A 138 8.73 16.34 16.96
C VAL A 138 8.71 15.33 18.11
N ILE A 139 9.04 14.07 17.86
CA ILE A 139 9.02 12.99 18.85
C ILE A 139 10.44 12.55 19.25
N ASP A 140 10.65 12.40 20.55
CA ASP A 140 11.87 11.83 21.14
C ASP A 140 12.20 10.45 20.54
N GLU A 141 13.49 10.15 20.37
CA GLU A 141 13.95 8.92 19.69
C GLU A 141 13.34 7.63 20.26
N GLY A 142 13.28 7.51 21.59
CA GLY A 142 12.73 6.34 22.27
C GLY A 142 11.21 6.12 22.08
N LYS A 143 10.50 7.11 21.55
CA LYS A 143 9.04 7.06 21.32
C LYS A 143 8.66 7.06 19.84
N ARG A 144 9.64 7.18 18.92
CA ARG A 144 9.38 7.23 17.47
C ARG A 144 8.66 5.99 16.95
N ALA A 145 9.01 4.80 17.45
CA ALA A 145 8.34 3.56 17.07
C ALA A 145 6.82 3.62 17.37
N ALA A 146 6.44 4.06 18.57
CA ALA A 146 5.05 4.23 18.95
C ALA A 146 4.34 5.29 18.09
N ALA A 147 5.01 6.42 17.81
CA ALA A 147 4.49 7.47 16.94
C ALA A 147 4.22 6.97 15.50
N PHE A 148 5.14 6.20 14.93
CA PHE A 148 4.96 5.60 13.60
C PHE A 148 3.84 4.57 13.59
N SER A 149 3.71 3.76 14.64
CA SER A 149 2.55 2.87 14.82
C SER A 149 1.23 3.62 14.88
N TRP A 150 1.18 4.79 15.55
CA TRP A 150 -0.01 5.63 15.58
C TRP A 150 -0.39 6.15 14.19
N ILE A 151 0.57 6.66 13.40
CA ILE A 151 0.32 7.13 12.03
C ILE A 151 -0.31 6.02 11.19
N THR A 152 0.31 4.84 11.17
CA THR A 152 -0.18 3.69 10.40
C THR A 152 -1.54 3.19 10.92
N GLY A 153 -1.75 3.19 12.25
CA GLY A 153 -3.03 2.81 12.84
C GLY A 153 -4.17 3.77 12.46
N PHE A 154 -3.91 5.08 12.49
CA PHE A 154 -4.87 6.09 12.04
C PHE A 154 -5.14 6.00 10.54
N PHE A 155 -4.14 5.68 9.72
CA PHE A 155 -4.31 5.40 8.29
C PHE A 155 -5.32 4.28 8.06
N SER A 156 -5.10 3.11 8.68
CA SER A 156 -6.00 1.97 8.59
C SER A 156 -7.41 2.27 9.12
N ALA A 157 -7.52 2.96 10.26
CA ALA A 157 -8.81 3.36 10.83
C ALA A 157 -9.57 4.32 9.91
N SER A 158 -8.87 5.24 9.26
CA SER A 158 -9.45 6.21 8.32
C SER A 158 -10.00 5.54 7.07
N HIS A 159 -9.34 4.48 6.60
CA HIS A 159 -9.85 3.66 5.48
C HIS A 159 -11.14 2.93 5.86
N VAL A 160 -11.21 2.28 7.03
CA VAL A 160 -12.44 1.64 7.49
C VAL A 160 -13.56 2.67 7.63
N LEU A 161 -13.27 3.84 8.23
CA LEU A 161 -14.22 4.92 8.36
C LEU A 161 -14.69 5.46 7.00
N GLY A 162 -13.79 5.57 6.01
CA GLY A 162 -14.12 5.97 4.65
C GLY A 162 -15.12 5.02 4.00
N ASN A 163 -14.91 3.70 4.13
CA ASN A 163 -15.83 2.69 3.62
C ASN A 163 -17.19 2.70 4.35
N VAL A 164 -17.20 2.94 5.67
CA VAL A 164 -18.44 3.13 6.43
C VAL A 164 -19.20 4.36 5.92
N LEU A 165 -18.53 5.50 5.74
CA LEU A 165 -19.15 6.71 5.22
C LEU A 165 -19.66 6.51 3.81
N ALA A 166 -18.89 5.86 2.94
CA ALA A 166 -19.35 5.49 1.60
C ALA A 166 -20.66 4.71 1.70
N ARG A 167 -20.75 3.69 2.54
CA ARG A 167 -21.96 2.86 2.67
C ARG A 167 -23.23 3.62 3.06
N PHE A 168 -23.12 4.62 3.92
CA PHE A 168 -24.28 5.30 4.51
C PHE A 168 -24.61 6.65 3.87
N LEU A 169 -23.65 7.32 3.24
CA LEU A 169 -23.93 8.56 2.51
C LEU A 169 -24.67 8.23 1.21
N PRO A 170 -25.59 9.07 0.72
CA PRO A 170 -26.14 8.93 -0.63
C PRO A 170 -25.07 9.27 -1.69
N GLU A 171 -25.17 8.69 -2.88
CA GLU A 171 -24.20 8.86 -3.99
C GLU A 171 -23.94 10.33 -4.32
N ASP A 172 -25.00 11.13 -4.48
CA ASP A 172 -24.95 12.56 -4.83
C ASP A 172 -24.20 13.47 -3.82
N TYR A 173 -23.96 12.97 -2.61
CA TYR A 173 -23.30 13.72 -1.54
C TYR A 173 -21.86 13.27 -1.30
N ILE A 174 -21.43 12.10 -1.79
CA ILE A 174 -20.09 11.58 -1.45
C ILE A 174 -18.99 12.50 -1.94
N PHE A 175 -19.00 12.88 -3.22
CA PHE A 175 -17.94 13.76 -3.74
C PHE A 175 -17.97 15.13 -3.07
N LYS A 176 -19.15 15.66 -2.73
CA LYS A 176 -19.29 16.93 -2.01
C LYS A 176 -18.69 16.86 -0.60
N VAL A 177 -19.00 15.80 0.14
CA VAL A 177 -18.45 15.58 1.49
C VAL A 177 -16.95 15.29 1.44
N SER A 178 -16.50 14.47 0.47
CA SER A 178 -15.08 14.19 0.25
C SER A 178 -14.30 15.48 -0.03
N VAL A 179 -14.77 16.32 -0.97
CA VAL A 179 -14.13 17.60 -1.29
C VAL A 179 -14.10 18.54 -0.07
N ALA A 180 -15.19 18.60 0.72
CA ALA A 180 -15.21 19.40 1.94
C ALA A 180 -14.13 18.95 2.94
N LEU A 181 -13.99 17.64 3.18
CA LEU A 181 -12.95 17.09 4.06
C LEU A 181 -11.53 17.32 3.50
N LEU A 182 -11.35 17.17 2.18
CA LEU A 182 -10.08 17.42 1.50
C LEU A 182 -9.65 18.89 1.54
N ILE A 183 -10.59 19.84 1.62
CA ILE A 183 -10.30 21.27 1.81
C ILE A 183 -9.99 21.57 3.28
N VAL A 184 -10.75 20.99 4.21
CA VAL A 184 -10.56 21.20 5.65
C VAL A 184 -9.16 20.76 6.10
N CYS A 185 -8.64 19.66 5.55
CA CYS A 185 -7.31 19.14 5.90
C CYS A 185 -6.16 20.15 5.72
N PRO A 186 -5.86 20.67 4.50
CA PRO A 186 -4.79 21.64 4.30
C PRO A 186 -5.09 22.99 4.97
N VAL A 187 -6.35 23.42 5.06
CA VAL A 187 -6.72 24.64 5.80
C VAL A 187 -6.36 24.51 7.28
N TYR A 188 -6.74 23.40 7.90
CA TYR A 188 -6.42 23.12 9.30
C TYR A 188 -4.89 23.03 9.51
N MET A 189 -4.19 22.29 8.66
CA MET A 189 -2.72 22.20 8.74
C MET A 189 -2.04 23.56 8.53
N TYR A 190 -2.57 24.41 7.64
CA TYR A 190 -2.01 25.74 7.41
C TYR A 190 -2.02 26.59 8.69
N PHE A 191 -3.12 26.58 9.46
CA PHE A 191 -3.23 27.36 10.68
C PHE A 191 -2.57 26.72 11.90
N PHE A 192 -2.68 25.39 12.06
CA PHE A 192 -2.31 24.72 13.33
C PHE A 192 -1.04 23.87 13.27
N LEU A 193 -0.61 23.41 12.09
CA LEU A 193 0.63 22.64 11.98
C LEU A 193 1.82 23.60 12.06
N VAL A 194 2.81 23.28 12.90
CA VAL A 194 4.02 24.10 13.05
C VAL A 194 5.07 23.58 12.07
N GLU A 195 5.83 24.47 11.44
CA GLU A 195 6.97 24.03 10.61
C GLU A 195 8.12 23.54 11.49
N THR A 196 8.67 22.36 11.19
CA THR A 196 9.78 21.75 11.94
C THR A 196 11.14 22.13 11.34
N VAL A 197 11.19 22.33 10.02
CA VAL A 197 12.41 22.67 9.30
C VAL A 197 12.55 24.18 9.22
N LYS A 198 13.55 24.73 9.91
CA LYS A 198 13.94 26.12 9.72
C LYS A 198 14.67 26.23 8.37
N PRO A 199 14.23 27.11 7.45
CA PRO A 199 14.97 27.36 6.22
C PRO A 199 16.38 27.80 6.61
N THR A 200 17.40 26.99 6.28
CA THR A 200 18.78 27.46 6.41
C THR A 200 19.03 28.42 5.26
N PRO A 201 19.47 29.67 5.50
CA PRO A 201 19.86 30.57 4.43
C PRO A 201 21.20 30.08 3.87
N LYS A 202 21.17 29.01 3.05
CA LYS A 202 22.34 28.61 2.28
C LYS A 202 22.40 29.46 1.03
N MET A 203 23.35 30.39 1.07
CA MET A 203 23.95 31.06 -0.08
C MET A 203 23.95 30.13 -1.30
N SER A 204 23.39 30.67 -2.38
CA SER A 204 23.54 30.24 -3.76
C SER A 204 24.83 29.48 -4.04
N GLN A 205 24.80 28.15 -3.95
CA GLN A 205 25.69 27.33 -4.75
C GLN A 205 24.83 26.84 -5.91
N HIS A 206 25.05 27.48 -7.06
CA HIS A 206 24.34 27.31 -8.32
C HIS A 206 24.62 25.92 -8.93
N SER A 207 24.38 24.85 -8.16
CA SER A 207 24.19 23.51 -8.70
C SER A 207 22.82 23.52 -9.35
N SER A 208 22.77 23.45 -10.68
CA SER A 208 21.52 23.27 -11.42
C SER A 208 20.70 22.18 -10.73
N PHE A 209 19.40 22.42 -10.51
CA PHE A 209 18.46 21.42 -9.98
C PHE A 209 18.68 20.06 -10.63
N LEU A 210 18.97 20.03 -11.94
CA LEU A 210 19.34 18.86 -12.72
C LEU A 210 20.59 18.11 -12.22
N ASN A 211 21.68 18.81 -11.88
CA ASN A 211 22.91 18.19 -11.36
C ASN A 211 22.68 17.58 -9.97
N LYS A 212 21.84 18.23 -9.16
CA LYS A 212 21.44 17.72 -7.85
C LYS A 212 20.54 16.49 -7.99
N THR A 213 19.53 16.54 -8.86
CA THR A 213 18.67 15.40 -9.22
C THR A 213 19.50 14.23 -9.75
N PHE A 214 20.44 14.47 -10.66
CA PHE A 214 21.29 13.42 -11.22
C PHE A 214 22.16 12.74 -10.15
N LYS A 215 22.78 13.52 -9.25
CA LYS A 215 23.55 12.98 -8.14
C LYS A 215 22.70 12.10 -7.22
N VAL A 216 21.49 12.53 -6.90
CA VAL A 216 20.56 11.79 -6.04
C VAL A 216 20.13 10.47 -6.69
N VAL A 217 19.83 10.50 -7.99
CA VAL A 217 19.52 9.29 -8.76
C VAL A 217 20.72 8.34 -8.77
N GLN A 218 21.94 8.86 -8.96
CA GLN A 218 23.16 8.06 -8.97
C GLN A 218 23.46 7.42 -7.61
N ASP A 219 23.36 8.19 -6.51
CA ASP A 219 23.57 7.70 -5.15
C ASP A 219 22.52 6.61 -4.81
N ARG A 220 21.28 6.80 -5.26
CA ARG A 220 20.23 5.80 -5.10
C ARG A 220 20.50 4.54 -5.92
N TYR A 221 20.98 4.67 -7.16
CA TYR A 221 21.36 3.54 -7.98
C TYR A 221 22.46 2.71 -7.32
N ASN A 222 23.50 3.36 -6.80
CA ASN A 222 24.58 2.69 -6.07
C ASN A 222 24.05 2.00 -4.79
N SER A 223 23.18 2.67 -4.04
CA SER A 223 22.53 2.13 -2.84
C SER A 223 21.66 0.90 -3.17
N MET A 224 20.86 0.95 -4.24
CA MET A 224 20.06 -0.19 -4.69
C MET A 224 20.91 -1.34 -5.21
N LYS A 225 22.01 -1.06 -5.91
CA LYS A 225 22.95 -2.09 -6.38
C LYS A 225 23.54 -2.85 -5.19
N TYR A 226 23.98 -2.14 -4.16
CA TYR A 226 24.49 -2.74 -2.94
C TYR A 226 23.41 -3.55 -2.21
N ALA A 227 22.19 -3.01 -2.09
CA ALA A 227 21.06 -3.73 -1.50
C ALA A 227 20.70 -5.01 -2.28
N ALA A 228 20.79 -4.97 -3.62
CA ALA A 228 20.59 -6.13 -4.47
C ALA A 228 21.65 -7.21 -4.20
N THR A 229 22.91 -6.82 -4.02
CA THR A 229 23.97 -7.77 -3.65
C THR A 229 23.64 -8.47 -2.34
N ILE A 230 23.25 -7.73 -1.29
CA ILE A 230 22.85 -8.32 0.01
C ILE A 230 21.72 -9.34 -0.16
N VAL A 231 20.66 -8.95 -0.88
CA VAL A 231 19.46 -9.79 -1.04
C VAL A 231 19.75 -11.03 -1.88
N ILE A 232 20.55 -10.91 -2.93
CA ILE A 232 20.88 -12.04 -3.82
C ILE A 232 21.88 -13.00 -3.16
N SER A 233 22.80 -12.49 -2.34
CA SER A 233 23.80 -13.30 -1.64
C SER A 233 23.20 -14.14 -0.51
N SER A 234 22.12 -13.71 0.13
CA SER A 234 21.42 -14.49 1.16
C SER A 234 20.32 -15.36 0.53
N PRO A 235 20.38 -16.70 0.63
CA PRO A 235 19.35 -17.59 0.08
C PRO A 235 17.94 -17.28 0.63
N MET A 236 17.85 -16.91 1.90
CA MET A 236 16.59 -16.58 2.57
C MET A 236 16.00 -15.26 2.05
N LEU A 237 16.81 -14.21 1.94
CA LEU A 237 16.36 -12.91 1.40
C LEU A 237 16.00 -13.02 -0.09
N LYS A 238 16.77 -13.79 -0.87
CA LYS A 238 16.47 -14.08 -2.27
C LYS A 238 15.10 -14.74 -2.42
N ASN A 239 14.83 -15.79 -1.64
CA ASN A 239 13.54 -16.48 -1.68
C ASN A 239 12.39 -15.56 -1.24
N ILE A 240 12.59 -14.76 -0.19
CA ILE A 240 11.59 -13.78 0.24
C ILE A 240 11.35 -12.70 -0.81
N SER A 241 12.37 -12.26 -1.55
CA SER A 241 12.20 -11.35 -2.67
C SER A 241 11.33 -11.94 -3.78
N ILE A 242 11.51 -13.23 -4.09
CA ILE A 242 10.68 -13.96 -5.07
C ILE A 242 9.24 -14.10 -4.58
N ILE A 243 9.05 -14.50 -3.32
CA ILE A 243 7.72 -14.60 -2.68
C ILE A 243 7.00 -13.26 -2.75
N SER A 244 7.69 -12.18 -2.36
CA SER A 244 7.14 -10.81 -2.35
C SER A 244 6.76 -10.34 -3.75
N PHE A 245 7.57 -10.65 -4.77
CA PHE A 245 7.26 -10.33 -6.16
C PHE A 245 5.97 -11.00 -6.63
N PHE A 246 5.85 -12.32 -6.48
CA PHE A 246 4.69 -13.06 -6.99
C PHE A 246 3.42 -12.78 -6.18
N TYR A 247 3.55 -12.61 -4.86
CA TYR A 247 2.42 -12.21 -4.02
C TYR A 247 1.88 -10.84 -4.44
N GLU A 248 2.76 -9.84 -4.59
CA GLU A 248 2.36 -8.49 -5.00
C GLU A 248 1.79 -8.48 -6.43
N LEU A 249 2.39 -9.23 -7.35
CA LEU A 249 1.91 -9.37 -8.73
C LEU A 249 0.46 -9.89 -8.75
N GLY A 250 0.13 -10.88 -7.93
CA GLY A 250 -1.23 -11.38 -7.79
C GLY A 250 -2.15 -10.37 -7.09
N MET A 251 -1.78 -9.91 -5.90
CA MET A 251 -2.65 -9.09 -5.04
C MET A 251 -2.96 -7.71 -5.64
N SER A 252 -1.96 -7.05 -6.25
CA SER A 252 -2.16 -5.80 -6.99
C SER A 252 -3.10 -6.01 -8.18
N GLY A 253 -3.00 -7.14 -8.85
CA GLY A 253 -3.84 -7.50 -9.99
C GLY A 253 -5.30 -7.62 -9.60
N ILE A 254 -5.57 -8.37 -8.52
CA ILE A 254 -6.92 -8.49 -7.96
C ILE A 254 -7.43 -7.10 -7.57
N SER A 255 -6.66 -6.33 -6.80
CA SER A 255 -7.07 -5.00 -6.33
C SER A 255 -7.42 -4.03 -7.47
N THR A 256 -6.75 -4.16 -8.62
CA THR A 256 -7.00 -3.32 -9.80
C THR A 256 -8.35 -3.60 -10.45
N VAL A 257 -8.73 -4.87 -10.56
CA VAL A 257 -9.86 -5.29 -11.39
C VAL A 257 -11.09 -5.73 -10.59
N LEU A 258 -10.93 -5.99 -9.29
CA LEU A 258 -11.95 -6.63 -8.44
C LEU A 258 -13.29 -5.93 -8.48
N LEU A 259 -13.34 -4.61 -8.26
CA LEU A 259 -14.61 -3.89 -8.18
C LEU A 259 -15.34 -3.86 -9.54
N TYR A 260 -14.60 -3.69 -10.64
CA TYR A 260 -15.16 -3.76 -12.00
C TYR A 260 -15.64 -5.17 -12.35
N TYR A 261 -14.89 -6.20 -11.94
CA TYR A 261 -15.33 -7.60 -12.06
C TYR A 261 -16.64 -7.82 -11.29
N LEU A 262 -16.74 -7.37 -10.04
CA LEU A 262 -17.95 -7.51 -9.24
C LEU A 262 -19.13 -6.72 -9.82
N LYS A 263 -18.88 -5.55 -10.43
CA LYS A 263 -19.90 -4.81 -11.20
C LYS A 263 -20.46 -5.67 -12.31
N SER A 264 -19.57 -6.23 -13.13
CA SER A 264 -19.93 -6.90 -14.36
C SER A 264 -20.47 -8.32 -14.17
N ALA A 265 -20.02 -9.01 -13.12
CA ALA A 265 -20.46 -10.35 -12.79
C ALA A 265 -21.77 -10.37 -11.99
N PHE A 266 -21.94 -9.43 -11.04
CA PHE A 266 -23.03 -9.47 -10.07
C PHE A 266 -23.88 -8.20 -9.99
N GLY A 267 -23.58 -7.16 -10.77
CA GLY A 267 -24.33 -5.90 -10.75
C GLY A 267 -24.18 -5.13 -9.45
N TYR A 268 -23.06 -5.30 -8.73
CA TYR A 268 -22.85 -4.63 -7.45
C TYR A 268 -22.94 -3.12 -7.59
N SER A 269 -23.47 -2.48 -6.56
CA SER A 269 -23.39 -1.03 -6.40
C SER A 269 -22.31 -0.69 -5.38
N LYS A 270 -22.02 0.60 -5.31
CA LYS A 270 -21.30 1.25 -4.24
C LYS A 270 -21.55 0.64 -2.86
N ASN A 271 -22.80 0.35 -2.49
CA ASN A 271 -23.13 -0.19 -1.17
C ASN A 271 -22.46 -1.54 -0.92
N GLN A 272 -22.54 -2.48 -1.86
CA GLN A 272 -21.90 -3.80 -1.74
C GLN A 272 -20.37 -3.68 -1.76
N TYR A 273 -19.81 -2.76 -2.56
CA TYR A 273 -18.37 -2.50 -2.54
C TYR A 273 -17.90 -2.03 -1.17
N SER A 274 -18.60 -1.05 -0.60
CA SER A 274 -18.27 -0.51 0.72
C SER A 274 -18.42 -1.57 1.83
N GLU A 275 -19.42 -2.44 1.76
CA GLU A 275 -19.57 -3.56 2.70
C GLU A 275 -18.39 -4.53 2.64
N ILE A 276 -17.95 -4.92 1.43
CA ILE A 276 -16.80 -5.80 1.23
C ILE A 276 -15.50 -5.15 1.72
N LEU A 277 -15.24 -3.90 1.32
CA LEU A 277 -14.03 -3.19 1.71
C LEU A 277 -13.99 -2.95 3.23
N MET A 278 -15.13 -2.64 3.84
CA MET A 278 -15.26 -2.55 5.30
C MET A 278 -14.98 -3.89 5.98
N MET A 279 -15.51 -5.00 5.46
CA MET A 279 -15.26 -6.34 6.01
C MET A 279 -13.78 -6.70 5.98
N VAL A 280 -13.10 -6.44 4.85
CA VAL A 280 -11.65 -6.63 4.72
C VAL A 280 -10.89 -5.71 5.68
N GLY A 281 -11.27 -4.43 5.78
CA GLY A 281 -10.62 -3.46 6.65
C GLY A 281 -10.76 -3.78 8.14
N ILE A 282 -11.96 -4.15 8.61
CA ILE A 282 -12.17 -4.62 9.99
C ILE A 282 -11.39 -5.92 10.23
N GLY A 283 -11.43 -6.86 9.28
CA GLY A 283 -10.67 -8.10 9.36
C GLY A 283 -9.16 -7.87 9.47
N SER A 284 -8.64 -6.88 8.75
CA SER A 284 -7.24 -6.44 8.83
C SER A 284 -6.87 -5.94 10.22
N ILE A 285 -7.71 -5.07 10.82
CA ILE A 285 -7.48 -4.56 12.18
C ILE A 285 -7.50 -5.69 13.21
N VAL A 286 -8.51 -6.57 13.16
CA VAL A 286 -8.62 -7.72 14.07
C VAL A 286 -7.41 -8.65 13.90
N SER A 287 -7.00 -8.91 12.67
CA SER A 287 -5.87 -9.78 12.38
C SER A 287 -4.57 -9.23 12.96
N GLN A 288 -4.27 -7.96 12.74
CA GLN A 288 -3.02 -7.34 13.18
C GLN A 288 -2.97 -7.11 14.70
N LEU A 289 -4.10 -6.76 15.34
CA LEU A 289 -4.14 -6.45 16.78
C LEU A 289 -4.35 -7.67 17.66
N LEU A 290 -5.05 -8.70 17.18
CA LEU A 290 -5.42 -9.87 17.98
C LEU A 290 -4.75 -11.15 17.45
N VAL A 291 -4.96 -11.48 16.16
CA VAL A 291 -4.56 -12.79 15.62
C VAL A 291 -3.04 -12.91 15.55
N LEU A 292 -2.34 -11.93 14.97
CA LEU A 292 -0.89 -11.97 14.81
C LEU A 292 -0.16 -12.07 16.16
N PRO A 293 -0.40 -11.20 17.17
CA PRO A 293 0.28 -11.30 18.46
C PRO A 293 -0.05 -12.59 19.22
N LEU A 294 -1.27 -13.13 19.07
CA LEU A 294 -1.69 -14.36 19.72
C LEU A 294 -1.03 -15.60 19.09
N VAL A 295 -0.95 -15.65 17.76
CA VAL A 295 -0.50 -16.84 17.01
C VAL A 295 1.02 -16.87 16.86
N ASN A 296 1.67 -15.71 16.72
CA ASN A 296 3.12 -15.62 16.46
C ASN A 296 4.01 -16.40 17.45
N PRO A 297 3.77 -16.36 18.78
CA PRO A 297 4.57 -17.12 19.74
C PRO A 297 4.49 -18.65 19.58
N PHE A 298 3.41 -19.18 18.97
CA PHE A 298 3.16 -20.62 18.91
C PHE A 298 3.65 -21.27 17.61
N VAL A 299 3.56 -20.57 16.47
CA VAL A 299 3.77 -21.19 15.14
C VAL A 299 4.97 -20.61 14.37
N GLY A 300 5.50 -19.46 14.80
CA GLY A 300 6.60 -18.77 14.13
C GLY A 300 6.22 -18.11 12.80
N GLU A 301 7.11 -17.27 12.27
CA GLU A 301 6.80 -16.36 11.16
C GLU A 301 6.61 -17.11 9.82
N LYS A 302 7.32 -18.22 9.62
CA LYS A 302 7.18 -19.04 8.39
C LYS A 302 5.77 -19.61 8.27
N VAL A 303 5.21 -20.14 9.35
CA VAL A 303 3.86 -20.73 9.32
C VAL A 303 2.83 -19.64 9.08
N ILE A 304 2.96 -18.48 9.74
CA ILE A 304 2.05 -17.35 9.51
C ILE A 304 2.11 -16.89 8.05
N LEU A 305 3.30 -16.80 7.45
CA LEU A 305 3.46 -16.48 6.03
C LEU A 305 2.74 -17.50 5.14
N CYS A 306 2.95 -18.81 5.36
CA CYS A 306 2.30 -19.86 4.58
C CYS A 306 0.76 -19.84 4.76
N THR A 307 0.26 -19.64 5.97
CA THR A 307 -1.17 -19.51 6.25
C THR A 307 -1.77 -18.27 5.57
N GLY A 308 -1.06 -17.14 5.60
CA GLY A 308 -1.49 -15.93 4.89
C GLY A 308 -1.53 -16.12 3.38
N LEU A 309 -0.52 -16.77 2.80
CA LEU A 309 -0.49 -17.08 1.36
C LEU A 309 -1.59 -18.07 0.97
N LEU A 310 -1.85 -19.09 1.79
CA LEU A 310 -2.97 -20.00 1.57
C LEU A 310 -4.32 -19.26 1.64
N GLY A 311 -4.47 -18.37 2.62
CA GLY A 311 -5.64 -17.50 2.73
C GLY A 311 -5.80 -16.58 1.51
N SER A 312 -4.69 -16.08 0.94
CA SER A 312 -4.66 -15.27 -0.27
C SER A 312 -5.14 -16.05 -1.50
N ILE A 313 -4.73 -17.32 -1.61
CA ILE A 313 -5.20 -18.22 -2.68
C ILE A 313 -6.70 -18.46 -2.53
N GLY A 314 -7.19 -18.73 -1.31
CA GLY A 314 -8.62 -18.87 -1.04
C GLY A 314 -9.41 -17.63 -1.43
N TYR A 315 -8.92 -16.45 -1.03
CA TYR A 315 -9.46 -15.14 -1.42
C TYR A 315 -9.54 -14.98 -2.95
N ALA A 316 -8.47 -15.26 -3.67
CA ALA A 316 -8.44 -15.12 -5.12
C ALA A 316 -9.35 -16.13 -5.83
N VAL A 317 -9.30 -17.41 -5.45
CA VAL A 317 -10.09 -18.48 -6.08
C VAL A 317 -11.58 -18.30 -5.83
N LEU A 318 -11.98 -17.94 -4.60
CA LEU A 318 -13.39 -17.70 -4.28
C LEU A 318 -13.96 -16.49 -5.05
N TYR A 319 -13.16 -15.44 -5.25
CA TYR A 319 -13.57 -14.34 -6.13
C TYR A 319 -13.63 -14.78 -7.59
N GLY A 320 -12.60 -15.45 -8.10
CA GLY A 320 -12.49 -15.82 -9.51
C GLY A 320 -13.56 -16.83 -9.96
N LEU A 321 -13.99 -17.73 -9.06
CA LEU A 321 -15.00 -18.76 -9.30
C LEU A 321 -16.35 -18.46 -8.63
N ALA A 322 -16.60 -17.19 -8.26
CA ALA A 322 -17.85 -16.83 -7.59
C ALA A 322 -19.07 -17.19 -8.47
N TRP A 323 -19.93 -18.08 -7.96
CA TRP A 323 -21.16 -18.52 -8.65
C TRP A 323 -22.42 -17.79 -8.17
N ALA A 324 -22.33 -17.07 -7.05
CA ALA A 324 -23.44 -16.34 -6.45
C ALA A 324 -22.95 -15.07 -5.76
N SER A 325 -23.82 -14.06 -5.65
CA SER A 325 -23.53 -12.75 -5.06
C SER A 325 -23.18 -12.78 -3.56
N TRP A 326 -23.28 -13.91 -2.85
CA TRP A 326 -22.80 -13.99 -1.47
C TRP A 326 -21.34 -14.46 -1.39
N VAL A 327 -20.83 -15.15 -2.42
CA VAL A 327 -19.48 -15.73 -2.45
C VAL A 327 -18.38 -14.66 -2.33
N PRO A 328 -18.49 -13.47 -2.97
CA PRO A 328 -17.61 -12.33 -2.71
C PRO A 328 -17.47 -11.93 -1.24
N TYR A 329 -18.52 -12.05 -0.43
CA TYR A 329 -18.47 -11.74 1.01
C TYR A 329 -17.76 -12.84 1.79
N LEU A 330 -17.98 -14.11 1.43
CA LEU A 330 -17.19 -15.22 1.98
C LEU A 330 -15.71 -15.05 1.62
N SER A 331 -15.41 -14.66 0.38
CA SER A 331 -14.04 -14.38 -0.03
C SER A 331 -13.41 -13.26 0.80
N ALA A 332 -14.13 -12.15 1.02
CA ALA A 332 -13.69 -11.04 1.86
C ALA A 332 -13.34 -11.46 3.30
N SER A 333 -13.96 -12.51 3.87
CA SER A 333 -13.60 -13.02 5.20
C SER A 333 -12.18 -13.59 5.28
N PHE A 334 -11.64 -14.09 4.16
CA PHE A 334 -10.23 -14.49 4.06
C PHE A 334 -9.27 -13.29 4.16
N GLY A 335 -9.81 -12.06 4.14
CA GLY A 335 -9.13 -10.82 4.51
C GLY A 335 -8.31 -10.91 5.79
N VAL A 336 -8.85 -11.60 6.80
CA VAL A 336 -8.18 -11.80 8.10
C VAL A 336 -6.89 -12.61 7.95
N LEU A 337 -6.81 -13.51 6.97
CA LEU A 337 -5.64 -14.37 6.76
C LEU A 337 -4.63 -13.71 5.82
N TYR A 338 -5.05 -13.23 4.65
CA TYR A 338 -4.11 -12.75 3.64
C TYR A 338 -3.31 -11.53 4.12
N ILE A 339 -3.92 -10.69 4.97
CA ILE A 339 -3.26 -9.49 5.52
C ILE A 339 -2.01 -9.82 6.35
N LEU A 340 -1.89 -11.06 6.85
CA LEU A 340 -0.74 -11.52 7.64
C LEU A 340 0.53 -11.69 6.80
N VAL A 341 0.42 -11.78 5.47
CA VAL A 341 1.58 -11.97 4.58
C VAL A 341 2.60 -10.85 4.79
N THR A 342 2.18 -9.59 4.70
CA THR A 342 3.06 -8.41 4.80
C THR A 342 3.86 -8.35 6.12
N PRO A 343 3.25 -8.40 7.32
CA PRO A 343 4.01 -8.36 8.57
C PRO A 343 4.92 -9.58 8.74
N SER A 344 4.50 -10.78 8.32
CA SER A 344 5.35 -11.97 8.38
C SER A 344 6.56 -11.86 7.45
N THR A 345 6.38 -11.34 6.23
CA THR A 345 7.48 -11.06 5.31
C THR A 345 8.49 -10.10 5.94
N TYR A 346 8.05 -9.00 6.55
CA TYR A 346 8.96 -8.06 7.19
C TYR A 346 9.68 -8.64 8.41
N ALA A 347 9.01 -9.46 9.21
CA ALA A 347 9.63 -10.15 10.34
C ALA A 347 10.72 -11.13 9.88
N ILE A 348 10.48 -11.87 8.80
CA ILE A 348 11.45 -12.78 8.20
C ILE A 348 12.65 -12.00 7.63
N ILE A 349 12.42 -10.89 6.92
CA ILE A 349 13.51 -10.03 6.41
C ILE A 349 14.35 -9.53 7.58
N SER A 350 13.71 -9.07 8.66
CA SER A 350 14.41 -8.57 9.85
C SER A 350 15.33 -9.61 10.49
N LYS A 351 14.94 -10.90 10.51
CA LYS A 351 15.77 -11.98 11.05
C LYS A 351 16.89 -12.41 10.10
N ALA A 352 16.66 -12.31 8.79
CA ALA A 352 17.60 -12.74 7.75
C ALA A 352 18.66 -11.69 7.37
N SER A 353 18.60 -10.48 7.94
CA SER A 353 19.50 -9.37 7.64
C SER A 353 20.19 -8.84 8.89
N SER A 354 21.42 -8.34 8.74
CA SER A 354 22.10 -7.58 9.80
C SER A 354 21.32 -6.29 10.14
N SER A 355 21.47 -5.77 11.36
CA SER A 355 20.82 -4.52 11.79
C SER A 355 21.19 -3.32 10.89
N THR A 356 22.40 -3.31 10.34
CA THR A 356 22.91 -2.26 9.43
C THR A 356 22.33 -2.36 8.02
N ASP A 357 21.91 -3.56 7.60
CA ASP A 357 21.45 -3.82 6.24
C ASP A 357 19.94 -4.05 6.13
N GLN A 358 19.23 -4.16 7.25
CA GLN A 358 17.78 -4.37 7.30
C GLN A 358 17.00 -3.35 6.46
N GLY A 359 17.27 -2.06 6.63
CA GLY A 359 16.59 -1.01 5.86
C GLY A 359 16.89 -1.08 4.36
N LYS A 360 18.10 -1.52 3.99
CA LYS A 360 18.50 -1.70 2.58
C LYS A 360 17.79 -2.91 1.96
N ALA A 361 17.75 -4.03 2.67
CA ALA A 361 17.06 -5.24 2.23
C ALA A 361 15.55 -5.00 2.08
N GLN A 362 14.90 -4.37 3.07
CA GLN A 362 13.49 -3.97 2.99
C GLN A 362 13.24 -3.00 1.84
N GLY A 363 14.11 -2.01 1.64
CA GLY A 363 14.01 -1.06 0.53
C GLY A 363 14.12 -1.72 -0.85
N PHE A 364 15.02 -2.71 -1.00
CA PHE A 364 15.13 -3.48 -2.24
C PHE A 364 13.88 -4.33 -2.50
N ILE A 365 13.40 -5.05 -1.50
CA ILE A 365 12.20 -5.89 -1.63
C ILE A 365 10.95 -5.05 -1.93
N ALA A 366 10.80 -3.88 -1.30
CA ALA A 366 9.75 -2.93 -1.63
C ALA A 366 9.87 -2.42 -3.08
N GLY A 367 11.10 -2.26 -3.60
CA GLY A 367 11.34 -1.97 -5.02
C GLY A 367 10.89 -3.10 -5.94
N VAL A 368 11.17 -4.35 -5.57
CA VAL A 368 10.70 -5.56 -6.31
C VAL A 368 9.17 -5.64 -6.33
N GLN A 369 8.52 -5.39 -5.18
CA GLN A 369 7.06 -5.29 -5.09
C GLN A 369 6.52 -4.14 -5.96
N SER A 370 7.22 -3.00 -6.01
CA SER A 370 6.83 -1.88 -6.87
C SER A 370 6.84 -2.27 -8.35
N ILE A 371 7.84 -3.04 -8.81
CA ILE A 371 7.88 -3.58 -10.18
C ILE A 371 6.71 -4.54 -10.42
N ALA A 372 6.40 -5.41 -9.47
CA ALA A 372 5.25 -6.31 -9.57
C ALA A 372 3.92 -5.53 -9.68
N SER A 373 3.72 -4.50 -8.86
CA SER A 373 2.55 -3.62 -8.90
C SER A 373 2.45 -2.81 -10.21
N LEU A 374 3.58 -2.54 -10.86
CA LEU A 374 3.63 -1.90 -12.17
C LEU A 374 3.19 -2.86 -13.28
N LEU A 375 3.69 -4.10 -13.24
CA LEU A 375 3.43 -5.12 -14.26
C LEU A 375 2.02 -5.71 -14.13
N SER A 376 1.46 -5.75 -12.92
CA SER A 376 0.19 -6.44 -12.69
C SER A 376 -0.99 -5.83 -13.47
N PRO A 377 -1.26 -4.50 -13.40
CA PRO A 377 -2.34 -3.89 -14.18
C PRO A 377 -2.18 -4.04 -15.70
N LEU A 378 -0.94 -4.09 -16.21
CA LEU A 378 -0.65 -4.25 -17.64
C LEU A 378 -1.12 -5.61 -18.18
N VAL A 379 -1.09 -6.65 -17.35
CA VAL A 379 -1.54 -8.00 -17.73
C VAL A 379 -3.00 -8.22 -17.32
N MET A 380 -3.36 -7.85 -16.09
CA MET A 380 -4.66 -8.19 -15.50
C MET A 380 -5.80 -7.35 -16.05
N SER A 381 -5.58 -6.07 -16.39
CA SER A 381 -6.65 -5.19 -16.89
C SER A 381 -7.12 -5.63 -18.28
N PRO A 382 -6.24 -5.84 -19.29
CA PRO A 382 -6.66 -6.36 -20.59
C PRO A 382 -7.25 -7.76 -20.51
N LEU A 383 -6.68 -8.65 -19.67
CA LEU A 383 -7.20 -10.00 -19.49
C LEU A 383 -8.62 -9.99 -18.90
N THR A 384 -8.88 -9.15 -17.90
CA THR A 384 -10.22 -8.98 -17.33
C THR A 384 -11.17 -8.40 -18.37
N SER A 385 -10.75 -7.37 -19.10
CA SER A 385 -11.54 -6.80 -20.18
C SER A 385 -11.94 -7.84 -21.23
N TRP A 386 -11.04 -8.74 -21.61
CA TRP A 386 -11.32 -9.78 -22.59
C TRP A 386 -12.32 -10.81 -22.06
N PHE A 387 -12.14 -11.30 -20.84
CA PHE A 387 -13.03 -12.30 -20.22
C PHE A 387 -14.38 -11.76 -19.76
N LEU A 388 -14.51 -10.44 -19.61
CA LEU A 388 -15.80 -9.79 -19.40
C LEU A 388 -16.52 -9.52 -20.73
N SER A 389 -15.82 -9.44 -21.86
CA SER A 389 -16.43 -9.20 -23.17
C SER A 389 -17.23 -10.39 -23.71
N SER A 390 -18.06 -10.14 -24.73
CA SER A 390 -18.76 -11.17 -25.49
C SER A 390 -17.83 -12.11 -26.28
N SER A 391 -16.55 -11.74 -26.43
CA SER A 391 -15.54 -12.51 -27.17
C SER A 391 -14.71 -13.46 -26.31
N ALA A 392 -15.13 -13.70 -25.06
CA ALA A 392 -14.40 -14.56 -24.13
C ALA A 392 -14.30 -16.00 -24.66
N PRO A 393 -13.12 -16.65 -24.59
CA PRO A 393 -12.91 -17.99 -25.13
C PRO A 393 -13.71 -19.08 -24.37
N PHE A 394 -14.04 -18.84 -23.10
CA PHE A 394 -14.90 -19.69 -22.27
C PHE A 394 -15.56 -18.86 -21.18
N ASN A 395 -16.64 -19.39 -20.59
CA ASN A 395 -17.45 -18.68 -19.59
C ASN A 395 -16.78 -18.70 -18.20
N CYS A 396 -15.84 -17.78 -17.97
CA CYS A 396 -15.24 -17.53 -16.66
C CYS A 396 -14.89 -16.04 -16.52
N LYS A 397 -15.85 -15.22 -16.11
CA LYS A 397 -15.67 -13.77 -15.94
C LYS A 397 -14.52 -13.39 -14.98
N GLY A 398 -14.25 -14.24 -13.99
CA GLY A 398 -13.21 -14.03 -12.97
C GLY A 398 -11.85 -14.67 -13.32
N PHE A 399 -11.64 -15.10 -14.56
CA PHE A 399 -10.43 -15.83 -14.95
C PHE A 399 -9.12 -15.09 -14.66
N SER A 400 -9.09 -13.76 -14.84
CA SER A 400 -7.91 -12.95 -14.48
C SER A 400 -7.55 -13.05 -13.00
N ILE A 401 -8.54 -13.09 -12.11
CA ILE A 401 -8.35 -13.28 -10.66
C ILE A 401 -7.80 -14.69 -10.35
N ILE A 402 -8.22 -15.70 -11.13
CA ILE A 402 -7.66 -17.05 -11.04
C ILE A 402 -6.19 -17.07 -11.52
N CYS A 403 -5.85 -16.35 -12.59
CA CYS A 403 -4.45 -16.19 -12.99
C CYS A 403 -3.61 -15.50 -11.90
N ALA A 404 -4.19 -14.52 -11.19
CA ALA A 404 -3.54 -13.90 -10.03
C ALA A 404 -3.33 -14.92 -8.88
N SER A 405 -4.26 -15.86 -8.67
CA SER A 405 -4.08 -16.91 -7.67
C SER A 405 -2.92 -17.86 -7.99
N LEU A 406 -2.62 -18.11 -9.27
CA LEU A 406 -1.45 -18.91 -9.68
C LEU A 406 -0.14 -18.25 -9.23
N CYS A 407 -0.05 -16.91 -9.28
CA CYS A 407 1.10 -16.18 -8.74
C CYS A 407 1.24 -16.42 -7.23
N MET A 408 0.12 -16.39 -6.50
CA MET A 408 0.12 -16.67 -5.06
C MET A 408 0.47 -18.13 -4.73
N VAL A 409 0.10 -19.08 -5.60
CA VAL A 409 0.53 -20.50 -5.48
C VAL A 409 2.04 -20.62 -5.64
N ILE A 410 2.65 -19.93 -6.62
CA ILE A 410 4.11 -19.90 -6.76
C ILE A 410 4.76 -19.33 -5.50
N ALA A 411 4.23 -18.22 -4.97
CA ALA A 411 4.69 -17.64 -3.71
C ALA A 411 4.57 -18.62 -2.54
N LEU A 412 3.47 -19.36 -2.42
CA LEU A 412 3.28 -20.38 -1.38
C LEU A 412 4.27 -21.54 -1.53
N CYS A 413 4.50 -22.05 -2.73
CA CYS A 413 5.47 -23.11 -2.99
C CYS A 413 6.88 -22.68 -2.56
N CYS A 414 7.28 -21.45 -2.92
CA CYS A 414 8.55 -20.87 -2.48
C CYS A 414 8.62 -20.68 -0.96
N ALA A 415 7.52 -20.24 -0.31
CA ALA A 415 7.46 -20.07 1.14
C ALA A 415 7.58 -21.39 1.90
N CYS A 416 6.91 -22.45 1.41
CA CYS A 416 7.03 -23.79 1.98
C CYS A 416 8.46 -24.34 1.89
N ALA A 417 9.16 -24.05 0.79
CA ALA A 417 10.54 -24.44 0.55
C ALA A 417 11.59 -23.67 1.39
N LEU A 418 11.20 -22.62 2.13
CA LEU A 418 12.11 -21.94 3.05
C LEU A 418 12.59 -22.94 4.11
N LYS A 419 13.90 -23.20 4.18
CA LYS A 419 14.44 -23.97 5.32
C LYS A 419 14.22 -23.13 6.58
N SER A 420 13.54 -23.71 7.57
CA SER A 420 13.53 -23.09 8.89
C SER A 420 14.95 -23.24 9.41
N GLU A 421 15.69 -22.14 9.55
CA GLU A 421 16.84 -22.13 10.43
C GLU A 421 16.29 -22.37 11.84
N ALA A 422 16.14 -23.65 12.20
CA ALA A 422 16.39 -24.02 13.57
C ALA A 422 17.80 -23.51 13.84
N LEU A 423 17.91 -22.58 14.79
CA LEU A 423 19.17 -22.30 15.45
C LEU A 423 19.76 -23.65 15.87
N SER A 424 20.65 -24.16 15.02
CA SER A 424 21.59 -25.17 15.40
C SER A 424 22.55 -24.45 16.34
N ASN A 425 22.24 -24.55 17.63
CA ASN A 425 23.10 -24.18 18.75
C ASN A 425 24.48 -24.88 18.72
N ASN A 426 24.81 -25.64 17.68
CA ASN A 426 26.10 -26.34 17.55
C ASN A 426 27.29 -25.40 17.27
N GLU A 427 27.09 -24.18 16.75
CA GLU A 427 28.22 -23.24 16.57
C GLU A 427 28.61 -22.49 17.85
N LEU A 428 27.79 -22.57 18.91
CA LEU A 428 28.14 -22.03 20.23
C LEU A 428 28.77 -23.08 21.16
N GLU A 429 28.51 -24.38 20.94
CA GLU A 429 29.22 -25.44 21.66
C GLU A 429 30.65 -25.68 21.10
N ASP A 430 30.85 -25.60 19.77
CA ASP A 430 32.19 -25.75 19.16
C ASP A 430 33.16 -24.59 19.47
N ASN A 431 32.64 -23.44 19.90
CA ASN A 431 33.45 -22.28 20.31
C ASN A 431 33.75 -22.25 21.81
N VAL A 432 33.06 -23.06 22.63
CA VAL A 432 33.33 -23.16 24.07
C VAL A 432 34.32 -24.30 24.37
N GLU A 433 34.30 -25.39 23.60
CA GLU A 433 35.31 -26.47 23.76
C GLU A 433 36.71 -26.09 23.25
N ASN A 434 36.86 -25.07 22.41
CA ASN A 434 38.17 -24.60 21.92
C ASN A 434 38.86 -23.55 22.83
N ILE A 435 38.35 -23.32 24.05
CA ILE A 435 38.95 -22.39 25.03
C ILE A 435 39.57 -23.14 26.23
N GLU A 436 39.63 -24.48 26.22
CA GLU A 436 40.48 -25.21 27.18
C GLU A 436 41.95 -25.23 26.74
N ALA A 437 42.64 -24.18 27.18
CA ALA A 437 44.08 -24.02 27.41
C ALA A 437 45.06 -25.14 27.00
N PRO A 438 46.09 -24.83 26.18
CA PRO A 438 47.37 -25.52 26.21
C PRO A 438 48.37 -24.68 27.02
N LEU A 439 48.50 -24.91 28.32
CA LEU A 439 49.66 -24.46 29.09
C LEU A 439 50.09 -25.54 30.09
N LEU A 440 50.97 -26.43 29.62
CA LEU A 440 51.90 -27.19 30.45
C LEU A 440 53.23 -26.41 30.52
N SER A 441 53.60 -25.96 31.72
CA SER A 441 54.97 -26.01 32.29
C SER A 441 55.02 -25.30 33.63
#